data_AF-A0A7L0Q932-F1
#
_entry.id   AF-A0A7L0Q932-F1
#
_cell.length_a   1.000
_cell.length_b   1.000
_cell.length_c   1.000
_cell.angle_alpha   90.00
_cell.angle_beta   90.00
_cell.angle_gamma   90.00
#
_symmetry.space_group_name_H-M   'P 1'
#
loop_
_entity.id
_entity.type
_entity.pdbx_description
1 polymer ?
#
loop_
_entity_poly.entity_id
_entity_poly.type
_entity_poly.pdbx_seq_one_letter_code
_entity_poly.pdbx_strand_id
1 'polypeptide(L)' 'GLSPACHRCPQMSPVSPNVTGVPECHRCPSYVEGIVALFYAEDQEVAEDEELQEWVGEIFTYGVLGNEKSGRGHQGV' A
#
# COMPACT_ATOMS: atom_id res chain seq x y z
N GLY A 1 10.93 20.86 19.24
CA GLY A 1 9.74 20.19 18.67
C GLY A 1 9.92 18.72 18.87
N LEU A 2 8.97 18.07 19.55
CA LEU A 2 9.05 16.66 19.91
C LEU A 2 9.12 15.81 18.64
N SER A 3 10.18 15.00 18.52
CA SER A 3 10.28 13.97 17.48
C SER A 3 9.11 13.00 17.67
N PRO A 4 8.31 12.69 16.64
CA PRO A 4 7.28 11.69 16.79
C PRO A 4 7.99 10.38 17.13
N ALA A 5 7.63 9.80 18.28
CA ALA A 5 8.18 8.54 18.71
C ALA A 5 7.94 7.51 17.60
N CYS A 6 9.01 6.97 17.00
CA CYS A 6 8.90 5.84 16.11
C CYS A 6 8.28 4.69 16.90
N HIS A 7 7.02 4.37 16.62
CA HIS A 7 6.36 3.21 17.23
C HIS A 7 7.09 1.96 16.71
N ARG A 8 7.73 1.23 17.62
CA ARG A 8 8.39 -0.03 17.34
C ARG A 8 7.40 -0.98 16.66
N CYS A 9 7.73 -1.45 15.45
CA CYS A 9 7.04 -2.56 14.78
C CYS A 9 7.04 -3.78 15.71
N PRO A 10 5.89 -4.26 16.23
CA PRO A 10 5.87 -5.40 17.15
C PRO A 10 6.19 -6.74 16.46
N GLN A 11 6.12 -6.80 15.13
CA GLN A 11 6.00 -8.06 14.37
C GLN A 11 7.27 -8.46 13.60
N MET A 12 8.35 -7.65 13.62
CA MET A 12 9.60 -7.98 12.92
C MET A 12 10.68 -8.34 13.95
N SER A 13 11.21 -9.56 13.83
CA SER A 13 12.29 -10.14 14.64
C SER A 13 13.53 -9.22 14.75
N PRO A 14 14.40 -9.40 15.77
CA PRO A 14 15.52 -8.50 16.02
C PRO A 14 16.49 -8.47 14.84
N VAL A 15 16.85 -7.25 14.45
CA VAL A 15 17.64 -6.91 13.26
C VAL A 15 19.05 -7.53 13.35
N SER A 16 19.50 -8.07 12.22
CA SER A 16 20.88 -8.46 11.94
C SER A 16 21.85 -7.29 12.21
N PRO A 17 23.05 -7.51 12.79
CA PRO A 17 23.95 -6.43 13.12
C PRO A 17 24.71 -5.97 11.86
N ASN A 18 24.43 -4.77 11.36
CA ASN A 18 25.38 -4.08 10.49
C ASN A 18 25.71 -2.69 11.04
N VAL A 19 26.99 -2.33 10.93
CA VAL A 19 27.80 -1.60 11.93
C VAL A 19 27.83 -0.08 11.66
N THR A 20 26.70 0.54 11.36
CA THR A 20 26.63 2.00 11.19
C THR A 20 25.52 2.57 12.06
N GLY A 21 25.89 3.03 13.26
CA GLY A 21 25.02 3.44 14.35
C GLY A 21 24.19 4.71 14.12
N VAL A 22 23.51 4.83 12.99
CA VAL A 22 22.38 5.76 12.82
C VAL A 22 21.11 4.93 12.74
N PRO A 23 20.20 5.01 13.73
CA PRO A 23 18.93 4.30 13.64
C PRO A 23 18.09 4.95 12.54
N GLU A 24 18.05 4.33 11.36
CA GLU A 24 17.04 4.65 10.36
C GLU A 24 15.69 4.20 10.93
N CYS A 25 14.77 5.14 11.11
CA CYS A 25 13.40 4.81 11.44
C CYS A 25 12.77 4.20 10.19
N HIS A 26 12.88 2.87 10.05
CA HIS A 26 12.16 2.16 9.02
C HIS A 26 10.66 2.36 9.26
N ARG A 27 9.99 2.97 8.28
CA ARG A 27 8.52 3.04 8.25
C ARG A 27 8.03 1.59 8.26
N CYS A 28 7.26 1.25 9.28
CA CYS A 28 6.50 0.01 9.29
C CYS A 28 5.50 0.04 8.12
N PRO A 29 5.46 -1.01 7.29
CA PRO A 29 4.37 -1.18 6.34
C PRO A 29 3.04 -1.04 7.07
N SER A 30 2.07 -0.39 6.44
CA SER A 30 0.70 -0.50 6.94
C SER A 30 0.24 -1.97 6.89
N TYR A 31 -0.78 -2.35 7.65
CA TYR A 31 -1.32 -3.72 7.58
C TYR A 31 -1.64 -4.11 6.14
N VAL A 32 -2.27 -3.21 5.37
CA VAL A 32 -2.60 -3.45 3.96
C VAL A 32 -1.35 -3.62 3.11
N GLU A 33 -0.36 -2.77 3.26
CA GLU A 33 0.92 -2.86 2.55
C GLU A 33 1.63 -4.20 2.82
N GLY A 34 1.64 -4.63 4.09
CA GLY A 34 2.20 -5.93 4.48
C GLY A 34 1.43 -7.11 3.89
N ILE A 35 0.10 -7.03 3.78
CA ILE A 35 -0.71 -8.06 3.14
C ILE A 35 -0.47 -8.07 1.62
N VAL A 36 -0.52 -6.91 0.96
CA VAL A 36 -0.32 -6.80 -0.50
C VAL A 36 1.03 -7.38 -0.91
N ALA A 37 2.10 -7.08 -0.16
CA ALA A 37 3.43 -7.60 -0.42
C ALA A 37 3.57 -9.14 -0.26
N LEU A 38 2.59 -9.83 0.33
CA LEU A 38 2.58 -11.31 0.39
C LEU A 38 2.00 -11.95 -0.88
N PHE A 39 1.19 -11.21 -1.63
CA PHE A 39 0.46 -11.73 -2.80
C PHE A 39 0.95 -11.13 -4.12
N TYR A 40 1.49 -9.91 -4.09
CA TYR A 40 2.02 -9.22 -5.27
C TYR A 40 3.42 -8.71 -4.96
N ALA A 41 4.42 -9.24 -5.68
CA ALA A 41 5.82 -8.83 -5.58
C ALA A 41 6.12 -7.60 -6.45
N GLU A 42 5.41 -7.44 -7.55
CA GLU A 42 5.58 -6.32 -8.49
C GLU A 42 4.25 -5.74 -8.98
N ASP A 43 4.28 -4.46 -9.37
CA ASP A 43 3.09 -3.73 -9.83
C ASP A 43 2.41 -4.41 -11.03
N GLN A 44 3.17 -5.14 -11.85
CA GLN A 44 2.65 -5.86 -13.01
C GLN A 44 1.67 -6.97 -12.60
N GLU A 45 1.92 -7.68 -11.50
CA GLU A 45 1.02 -8.73 -11.02
C GLU A 45 -0.33 -8.16 -10.56
N VAL A 46 -0.33 -6.95 -10.00
CA VAL A 46 -1.57 -6.22 -9.66
C VAL A 46 -2.32 -5.76 -10.92
N ALA A 47 -1.57 -5.35 -11.95
CA ALA A 47 -2.14 -4.87 -13.21
C ALA A 47 -2.76 -6.00 -14.04
N GLU A 48 -2.20 -7.22 -13.97
CA GLU A 48 -2.66 -8.40 -14.71
C GLU A 48 -3.76 -9.20 -13.99
N ASP A 49 -4.07 -8.89 -12.74
CA ASP A 49 -5.12 -9.56 -11.98
C ASP A 49 -6.52 -9.15 -12.46
N GLU A 50 -7.11 -9.96 -13.35
CA GLU A 50 -8.41 -9.71 -13.96
C GLU A 50 -9.54 -9.57 -12.91
N GLU A 51 -9.53 -10.38 -11.85
CA GLU A 51 -10.56 -10.33 -10.79
C GLU A 51 -10.46 -9.03 -10.00
N LEU A 52 -9.24 -8.60 -9.66
CA LEU A 52 -9.01 -7.34 -8.98
C LEU A 52 -9.42 -6.14 -9.84
N GLN A 53 -9.09 -6.15 -11.14
CA GLN A 53 -9.47 -5.07 -12.05
C GLN A 53 -10.99 -5.01 -12.26
N GLU A 54 -11.67 -6.16 -12.37
CA GLU A 54 -13.13 -6.23 -12.45
C GLU A 54 -13.77 -5.66 -11.19
N TRP A 55 -13.31 -6.07 -10.00
CA TRP A 55 -13.80 -5.56 -8.72
C TRP A 55 -13.61 -4.04 -8.59
N VAL A 56 -12.45 -3.51 -8.99
CA VAL A 56 -12.22 -2.07 -9.07
C VAL A 56 -13.22 -1.42 -10.03
N GLY A 57 -13.44 -2.01 -11.20
CA GLY A 57 -14.43 -1.58 -12.19
C GLY A 57 -15.86 -1.52 -11.65
N GLU A 58 -16.28 -2.50 -10.85
CA GLU A 58 -17.58 -2.51 -10.18
C GLU A 58 -17.72 -1.37 -9.16
N ILE A 59 -16.66 -1.04 -8.40
CA ILE A 59 -16.67 0.10 -7.50
C ILE A 59 -16.87 1.40 -8.27
N PHE A 60 -16.22 1.55 -9.42
CA PHE A 60 -16.39 2.73 -10.27
C PHE A 60 -17.79 2.82 -10.88
N THR A 61 -18.33 1.69 -11.33
CA THR A 61 -19.59 1.63 -12.08
C THR A 61 -20.80 1.71 -11.16
N TYR A 62 -20.76 0.99 -10.03
CA TYR A 62 -21.89 0.80 -9.14
C TYR A 62 -21.67 1.39 -7.75
N GLY A 63 -20.43 1.38 -7.26
CA GLY A 63 -20.10 1.89 -5.92
C GLY A 63 -20.13 3.42 -5.82
N VAL A 64 -19.89 4.13 -6.93
CA VAL A 64 -19.85 5.60 -7.00
C VAL A 64 -20.95 6.14 -7.92
N LEU A 65 -22.20 5.82 -7.58
CA LEU A 65 -23.34 6.53 -8.14
C LEU A 65 -23.30 8.00 -7.68
N GLY A 66 -22.74 8.88 -8.51
CA GLY A 66 -23.10 10.31 -8.50
C GLY A 66 -22.07 11.31 -7.97
N ASN A 67 -20.77 11.14 -8.15
CA ASN A 67 -19.85 12.27 -8.04
C ASN A 67 -18.94 12.44 -9.26
N GLU A 68 -19.47 13.14 -10.27
CA GLU A 68 -18.75 13.74 -11.40
C GLU A 68 -17.51 14.61 -11.01
N LYS A 69 -17.25 14.80 -9.70
CA LYS A 69 -16.13 15.57 -9.15
C LYS A 69 -15.13 14.74 -8.32
N SER A 70 -15.31 13.42 -8.20
CA SER A 70 -14.27 12.58 -7.60
C SER A 70 -13.17 12.42 -8.64
N GLY A 71 -12.09 13.20 -8.52
CA GLY A 71 -11.01 13.32 -9.50
C GLY A 71 -10.25 12.02 -9.78
N ARG A 72 -10.92 11.06 -10.42
CA ARG A 72 -10.37 9.80 -10.89
C ARG A 72 -10.37 9.88 -12.41
N GLY A 73 -9.16 9.87 -12.96
CA GLY A 73 -8.87 10.25 -14.34
C GLY A 73 -9.74 9.50 -15.35
N HIS A 74 -10.28 10.27 -16.29
CA HIS A 74 -10.64 9.77 -17.61
C HIS A 74 -9.42 9.05 -18.21
N GLN A 75 -9.40 7.71 -18.21
CA GLN A 75 -8.71 6.98 -19.25
C GLN A 75 -9.81 6.52 -20.21
N GLY A 76 -10.09 7.37 -21.18
CA GLY A 76 -10.84 6.96 -22.36
C GLY A 76 -9.94 6.15 -23.27
N VAL A 77 -10.53 5.09 -23.84
CA VAL A 77 -10.15 4.32 -25.05
C VAL A 77 -8.74 3.76 -25.15
#